data_AF-A0A2X3ILZ9-F1
#
_entry.id   AF-A0A2X3ILZ9-F1
#
_cell.length_a   1.000
_cell.length_b   1.000
_cell.length_c   1.000
_cell.angle_alpha   90.00
_cell.angle_beta   90.00
_cell.angle_gamma   90.00
#
_symmetry.space_group_name_H-M   'P 1'
#
loop_
_entity.id
_entity.type
_entity.pdbx_description
1 polymer ?
#
loop_
_entity_poly.entity_id
_entity_poly.type
_entity_poly.pdbx_seq_one_letter_code
_entity_poly.pdbx_strand_id
1 'polypeptide(L)'
;MLFDRDGWETGFESLWVRQARPYAGDTYGLHLPLLAGTEVAIGFEAGNPDRPYIAGVLHDSAHGDPVTIRNYKRNVLRTPANNKIRLDDERGKEHIKVSTEYGGKSQLNLGHLVDSERQQRGEGFELRTDSWGAIRAQKGIFISADGQAKAQGLQREMEAALKELDAAREVTSGLRHAAQAAQAELADLEKQTVLMNQTLNDLKQQALLLSAPSGIAQVTPASVQVSAGENLIVTAGQSADLSIAKKFTLAVGDVLSLFAHKLGIKMYASGRQSRYSGTV
;
A
#
# COMPACT_ATOMS: atom_id res chain seq x y z
N MET A 1 -11.96 -33.85 35.03
CA MET A 1 -10.49 -34.08 35.18
C MET A 1 -10.19 -35.56 34.88
N LEU A 2 -8.98 -35.95 34.47
CA LEU A 2 -8.66 -37.36 34.10
C LEU A 2 -8.95 -38.41 35.19
N PHE A 3 -9.13 -37.97 36.44
CA PHE A 3 -9.45 -38.79 37.61
C PHE A 3 -10.91 -38.64 38.09
N ASP A 4 -11.69 -37.73 37.50
CA ASP A 4 -13.11 -37.59 37.76
C ASP A 4 -13.88 -38.60 36.90
N ARG A 5 -14.69 -39.45 37.53
CA ARG A 5 -15.40 -40.57 36.89
C ARG A 5 -16.91 -40.34 36.83
N ASP A 6 -17.38 -39.22 37.36
CA ASP A 6 -18.80 -38.90 37.40
C ASP A 6 -19.29 -38.36 36.04
N GLY A 7 -20.57 -38.59 35.75
CA GLY A 7 -21.21 -38.09 34.54
C GLY A 7 -21.72 -36.68 34.75
N TRP A 8 -21.06 -35.70 34.13
CA TRP A 8 -21.45 -34.29 34.18
C TRP A 8 -21.97 -33.81 32.81
N GLU A 9 -22.75 -32.74 32.82
CA GLU A 9 -23.01 -31.97 31.60
C GLU A 9 -21.73 -31.29 31.12
N THR A 10 -21.52 -31.27 29.80
CA THR A 10 -20.32 -30.67 29.21
C THR A 10 -20.16 -29.20 29.59
N GLY A 11 -19.02 -28.84 30.16
CA GLY A 11 -18.71 -27.50 30.65
C GLY A 11 -18.99 -27.29 32.14
N PHE A 12 -19.55 -28.29 32.83
CA PHE A 12 -19.86 -28.25 34.27
C PHE A 12 -19.06 -29.27 35.09
N GLU A 13 -18.01 -29.87 34.50
CA GLU A 13 -17.12 -30.86 35.14
C GLU A 13 -16.22 -30.25 36.23
N SER A 14 -16.19 -28.92 36.37
CA SER A 14 -15.44 -28.23 37.42
C SER A 14 -16.01 -26.84 37.73
N LEU A 15 -15.58 -26.25 38.85
CA LEU A 15 -15.73 -24.81 39.07
C LEU A 15 -14.86 -24.02 38.07
N TRP A 16 -15.14 -22.72 37.94
CA TRP A 16 -14.32 -21.82 37.14
C TRP A 16 -12.89 -21.74 37.67
N VAL A 17 -11.93 -22.04 36.80
CA VAL A 17 -10.50 -22.01 37.12
C VAL A 17 -9.85 -20.78 36.48
N ARG A 18 -9.07 -20.02 37.27
CA ARG A 18 -8.35 -18.84 36.77
C ARG A 18 -7.20 -19.25 35.84
N GLN A 19 -6.99 -18.51 34.76
CA GLN A 19 -5.87 -18.72 33.85
C GLN A 19 -4.71 -17.77 34.13
N ALA A 20 -3.51 -18.31 34.33
CA ALA A 20 -2.28 -17.52 34.35
C ALA A 20 -2.04 -16.88 32.98
N ARG A 21 -1.78 -15.58 32.97
CA ARG A 21 -1.53 -14.81 31.75
C ARG A 21 -0.07 -14.33 31.72
N PRO A 22 0.60 -14.36 30.56
CA PRO A 22 1.96 -13.80 30.43
C PRO A 22 2.03 -12.31 30.73
N TYR A 23 0.93 -11.58 30.51
CA TYR A 23 0.80 -10.16 30.79
C TYR A 23 -0.66 -9.82 31.08
N ALA A 24 -0.94 -9.19 32.21
CA ALA A 24 -2.29 -8.79 32.63
C ALA A 24 -2.22 -7.59 33.58
N GLY A 25 -3.23 -6.72 33.50
CA GLY A 25 -3.51 -5.59 34.37
C GLY A 25 -5.01 -5.28 34.35
N ASP A 26 -5.42 -4.16 34.95
CA ASP A 26 -6.84 -3.81 35.13
C ASP A 26 -7.60 -3.67 33.79
N THR A 27 -7.03 -2.97 32.81
CA THR A 27 -7.66 -2.70 31.49
C THR A 27 -6.81 -3.15 30.30
N TYR A 28 -5.75 -3.92 30.53
CA TYR A 28 -4.79 -4.34 29.50
C TYR A 28 -4.20 -5.73 29.77
N GLY A 29 -3.67 -6.38 28.74
CA GLY A 29 -3.03 -7.69 28.86
C GLY A 29 -2.93 -8.44 27.54
N LEU A 30 -2.36 -9.65 27.59
CA LEU A 30 -2.34 -10.60 26.48
C LEU A 30 -3.48 -11.61 26.64
N HIS A 31 -4.62 -11.33 26.00
CA HIS A 31 -5.84 -12.12 26.13
C HIS A 31 -6.02 -13.09 24.95
N LEU A 32 -5.55 -14.32 25.14
CA LEU A 32 -5.73 -15.42 24.19
C LEU A 32 -6.66 -16.46 24.83
N PRO A 33 -7.98 -16.45 24.53
CA PRO A 33 -8.92 -17.36 25.17
C PRO A 33 -8.62 -18.80 24.78
N LEU A 34 -8.77 -19.70 25.76
CA LEU A 34 -8.70 -21.13 25.53
C LEU A 34 -10.02 -21.59 24.92
N LEU A 35 -9.95 -22.48 23.93
CA LEU A 35 -11.14 -23.09 23.35
C LEU A 35 -11.42 -24.43 24.03
N ALA A 36 -12.68 -24.87 23.99
CA ALA A 36 -13.06 -26.21 24.42
C ALA A 36 -12.15 -27.26 23.75
N GLY A 37 -11.70 -28.25 24.53
CA GLY A 37 -10.75 -29.27 24.10
C GLY A 37 -9.27 -28.86 24.13
N THR A 38 -8.94 -27.62 24.52
CA THR A 38 -7.54 -27.22 24.71
C THR A 38 -6.97 -27.90 25.96
N GLU A 39 -5.88 -28.65 25.79
CA GLU A 39 -5.19 -29.27 26.93
C GLU A 39 -4.42 -28.23 27.74
N VAL A 40 -4.59 -28.30 29.06
CA VAL A 40 -4.02 -27.33 30.00
C VAL A 40 -3.31 -28.03 31.15
N ALA A 41 -2.23 -27.42 31.62
CA ALA A 41 -1.58 -27.80 32.87
C ALA A 41 -2.27 -27.07 34.03
N ILE A 42 -2.74 -27.81 35.04
CA ILE A 42 -3.31 -27.25 36.26
C ILE A 42 -2.23 -27.17 37.34
N GLY A 43 -2.00 -25.96 37.85
CA GLY A 43 -1.23 -25.69 39.05
C GLY A 43 -2.15 -25.43 40.24
N PHE A 44 -1.59 -25.50 41.44
CA PHE A 44 -2.32 -25.28 42.69
C PHE A 44 -1.58 -24.26 43.55
N GLU A 45 -2.28 -23.21 43.99
CA GLU A 45 -1.67 -22.17 44.83
C GLU A 45 -1.15 -22.77 46.13
N ALA A 46 0.16 -22.62 46.39
CA ALA A 46 0.84 -23.22 47.54
C ALA A 46 0.60 -24.75 47.69
N GLY A 47 0.31 -25.45 46.59
CA GLY A 47 0.01 -26.89 46.61
C GLY A 47 -1.38 -27.25 47.15
N ASN A 48 -2.28 -26.27 47.33
CA ASN A 48 -3.64 -26.52 47.81
C ASN A 48 -4.59 -26.95 46.66
N PRO A 49 -5.10 -28.20 46.64
CA PRO A 49 -6.01 -28.70 45.61
C PRO A 49 -7.29 -27.88 45.43
N ASP A 50 -7.74 -27.17 46.47
CA ASP A 50 -8.95 -26.34 46.44
C ASP A 50 -8.73 -24.98 45.76
N ARG A 51 -7.48 -24.66 45.37
CA ARG A 51 -7.10 -23.42 44.70
C ARG A 51 -6.40 -23.68 43.37
N PRO A 52 -7.07 -24.34 42.41
CA PRO A 52 -6.49 -24.59 41.11
C PRO A 52 -6.38 -23.30 40.29
N TYR A 53 -5.38 -23.27 39.41
CA TYR A 53 -5.26 -22.31 38.32
C TYR A 53 -4.65 -23.00 37.09
N ILE A 54 -4.98 -22.53 35.89
CA ILE A 54 -4.36 -22.99 34.66
C ILE A 54 -2.97 -22.32 34.58
N ALA A 55 -1.92 -23.13 34.69
CA ALA A 55 -0.53 -22.68 34.68
C ALA A 55 0.05 -22.53 33.26
N GLY A 56 -0.46 -23.32 32.31
CA GLY A 56 0.02 -23.33 30.93
C GLY A 56 -0.86 -24.14 30.00
N VAL A 57 -0.49 -24.14 28.73
CA VAL A 57 -1.21 -24.82 27.64
C VAL A 57 -0.25 -25.80 27.00
N LEU A 58 -0.75 -26.98 26.65
CA LEU A 58 0.08 -28.08 26.15
C LEU A 58 -0.37 -28.48 24.74
N HIS A 59 0.61 -28.88 23.93
CA HIS A 59 0.38 -29.59 22.69
C HIS A 59 0.50 -31.09 22.95
N ASP A 60 -0.30 -31.88 22.23
CA ASP A 60 -0.29 -33.33 22.29
C ASP A 60 -0.05 -33.93 20.89
N SER A 61 -0.09 -35.26 20.78
CA SER A 61 0.13 -35.95 19.50
C SER A 61 -0.95 -35.72 18.43
N ALA A 62 -2.19 -35.46 18.85
CA ALA A 62 -3.31 -35.12 17.97
C ALA A 62 -3.34 -33.62 17.63
N HIS A 63 -2.81 -32.76 18.51
CA HIS A 63 -2.78 -31.31 18.40
C HIS A 63 -1.36 -30.78 18.48
N GLY A 64 -0.53 -31.09 17.48
CA GLY A 64 0.89 -30.74 17.48
C GLY A 64 1.19 -29.23 17.35
N ASP A 65 2.35 -28.84 17.85
CA ASP A 65 2.86 -27.47 17.74
C ASP A 65 3.14 -27.08 16.27
N PRO A 66 2.61 -25.94 15.77
CA PRO A 66 2.94 -25.43 14.44
C PRO A 66 4.44 -25.10 14.23
N VAL A 67 5.19 -24.88 15.31
CA VAL A 67 6.63 -24.66 15.31
C VAL A 67 7.32 -25.91 15.86
N THR A 68 8.08 -26.56 14.99
CA THR A 68 8.80 -27.80 15.29
C THR A 68 10.27 -27.65 14.96
N ILE A 69 11.06 -28.69 15.24
CA ILE A 69 12.47 -28.74 14.82
C ILE A 69 12.66 -28.57 13.30
N ARG A 70 11.65 -28.85 12.47
CA ARG A 70 11.70 -28.69 11.00
C ARG A 70 11.51 -27.23 10.54
N ASN A 71 11.21 -26.32 11.46
CA ASN A 71 10.96 -24.90 11.22
C ASN A 71 11.27 -24.04 12.46
N TYR A 72 12.31 -24.41 13.20
CA TYR A 72 12.67 -23.85 14.51
C TYR A 72 13.07 -22.37 14.51
N LYS A 73 13.26 -21.76 13.34
CA LYS A 73 13.51 -20.32 13.18
C LYS A 73 12.22 -19.50 13.02
N ARG A 74 11.05 -20.14 13.08
CA ARG A 74 9.76 -19.47 12.97
C ARG A 74 9.17 -19.19 14.34
N ASN A 75 8.67 -17.98 14.48
CA ASN A 75 7.84 -17.53 15.59
C ASN A 75 6.43 -17.27 15.04
N VAL A 76 5.40 -17.86 15.65
CA VAL A 76 4.03 -17.78 15.12
C VAL A 76 3.02 -17.54 16.24
N LEU A 77 2.29 -16.42 16.17
CA LEU A 77 0.99 -16.28 16.82
C LEU A 77 -0.06 -16.67 15.80
N ARG A 78 -0.83 -17.74 16.06
CA ARG A 78 -1.86 -18.25 15.15
C ARG A 78 -3.15 -18.55 15.90
N THR A 79 -4.25 -18.04 15.37
CA THR A 79 -5.61 -18.34 15.86
C THR A 79 -6.19 -19.55 15.12
N PRO A 80 -7.26 -20.19 15.64
CA PRO A 80 -7.93 -21.33 15.01
C PRO A 80 -8.45 -21.05 13.61
N ALA A 81 -8.95 -19.84 13.35
CA ALA A 81 -9.37 -19.38 12.02
C ALA A 81 -8.19 -19.03 11.09
N ASN A 82 -6.96 -19.40 11.47
CA ASN A 82 -5.74 -19.15 10.74
C ASN A 82 -5.42 -17.66 10.55
N ASN A 83 -5.89 -16.77 11.43
CA ASN A 83 -5.31 -15.42 11.56
C ASN A 83 -3.92 -15.56 12.18
N LYS A 84 -2.90 -14.93 11.60
CA LYS A 84 -1.51 -15.16 11.97
C LYS A 84 -0.67 -13.89 11.98
N ILE A 85 0.27 -13.86 12.92
CA ILE A 85 1.48 -13.04 12.88
C ILE A 85 2.64 -14.03 12.90
N ARG A 86 3.43 -14.09 11.82
CA ARG A 86 4.58 -14.98 11.68
C ARG A 86 5.84 -14.14 11.46
N LEU A 87 6.89 -14.46 12.19
CA LEU A 87 8.25 -13.96 11.99
C LEU A 87 9.16 -15.15 11.70
N ASP A 88 10.02 -15.03 10.70
CA ASP A 88 11.02 -16.05 10.36
C ASP A 88 12.41 -15.43 10.49
N ASP A 89 13.26 -16.04 11.31
CA ASP A 89 14.61 -15.55 11.67
C ASP A 89 15.72 -16.28 10.89
N GLU A 90 15.40 -16.96 9.79
CA GLU A 90 16.43 -17.46 8.88
C GLU A 90 17.27 -16.29 8.33
N ARG A 91 18.55 -16.27 8.72
CA ARG A 91 19.50 -15.21 8.37
C ARG A 91 19.58 -15.00 6.86
N GLY A 92 19.40 -13.76 6.41
CA GLY A 92 19.37 -13.37 5.00
C GLY A 92 18.05 -13.69 4.29
N LYS A 93 17.07 -14.27 5.00
CA LYS A 93 15.73 -14.60 4.50
C LYS A 93 14.64 -14.21 5.51
N GLU A 94 14.96 -13.23 6.36
CA GLU A 94 14.05 -12.76 7.38
C GLU A 94 12.78 -12.21 6.75
N HIS A 95 11.64 -12.55 7.34
CA HIS A 95 10.37 -12.01 6.90
C HIS A 95 9.31 -11.98 7.99
N ILE A 96 8.38 -11.03 7.85
CA ILE A 96 7.20 -10.90 8.69
C ILE A 96 5.97 -11.09 7.83
N LYS A 97 4.99 -11.84 8.34
CA LYS A 97 3.69 -12.06 7.71
C LYS A 97 2.57 -11.81 8.71
N VAL A 98 1.71 -10.86 8.39
CA VAL A 98 0.42 -10.67 9.08
C VAL A 98 -0.68 -11.07 8.10
N SER A 99 -1.49 -12.05 8.46
CA SER A 99 -2.43 -12.68 7.52
C SER A 99 -3.74 -13.10 8.16
N THR A 100 -4.84 -12.94 7.41
CA THR A 100 -6.11 -13.62 7.63
C THR A 100 -6.51 -14.40 6.38
N GLU A 101 -7.34 -15.44 6.50
CA GLU A 101 -7.90 -16.15 5.34
C GLU A 101 -9.00 -15.34 4.65
N TYR A 102 -9.68 -14.45 5.38
CA TYR A 102 -10.78 -13.65 4.85
C TYR A 102 -10.33 -12.75 3.68
N GLY A 103 -11.18 -12.61 2.67
CA GLY A 103 -10.88 -11.86 1.45
C GLY A 103 -9.77 -12.52 0.63
N GLY A 104 -9.79 -13.86 0.55
CA GLY A 104 -8.87 -14.65 -0.27
C GLY A 104 -7.41 -14.51 0.17
N LYS A 105 -7.11 -14.59 1.47
CA LYS A 105 -5.78 -14.29 2.04
C LYS A 105 -5.40 -12.82 1.95
N SER A 106 -6.04 -12.00 2.79
CA SER A 106 -5.64 -10.61 3.01
C SER A 106 -4.39 -10.54 3.90
N GLN A 107 -3.29 -9.96 3.40
CA GLN A 107 -1.97 -10.08 4.01
C GLN A 107 -1.10 -8.84 3.84
N LEU A 108 -0.30 -8.56 4.87
CA LEU A 108 0.92 -7.77 4.80
C LEU A 108 2.12 -8.71 4.94
N ASN A 109 2.98 -8.74 3.93
CA ASN A 109 4.24 -9.50 3.96
C ASN A 109 5.41 -8.52 3.81
N LEU A 110 6.47 -8.69 4.63
CA LEU A 110 7.67 -7.84 4.67
C LEU A 110 8.93 -8.71 4.60
N GLY A 111 9.96 -8.29 3.86
CA GLY A 111 11.27 -8.96 3.79
C GLY A 111 11.37 -9.97 2.65
N HIS A 112 11.81 -11.19 2.95
CA HIS A 112 11.92 -12.31 2.00
C HIS A 112 10.59 -13.08 1.88
N LEU A 113 9.75 -12.69 0.91
CA LEU A 113 8.39 -13.23 0.77
C LEU A 113 8.45 -14.66 0.22
N VAL A 114 7.82 -15.60 0.92
CA VAL A 114 7.74 -17.01 0.50
C VAL A 114 6.31 -17.49 0.27
N ASP A 115 6.14 -18.45 -0.63
CA ASP A 115 4.89 -19.15 -0.88
C ASP A 115 4.59 -20.25 0.16
N SER A 116 3.62 -21.12 -0.13
CA SER A 116 3.26 -22.27 0.74
C SER A 116 4.35 -23.34 0.82
N GLU A 117 5.16 -23.48 -0.23
CA GLU A 117 6.26 -24.44 -0.33
C GLU A 117 7.58 -23.87 0.23
N ARG A 118 7.54 -22.65 0.77
CA ARG A 118 8.68 -21.89 1.29
C ARG A 118 9.65 -21.44 0.18
N GLN A 119 9.22 -21.45 -1.07
CA GLN A 119 9.98 -20.88 -2.17
C GLN A 119 9.80 -19.37 -2.20
N GLN A 120 10.86 -18.67 -2.54
CA GLN A 120 10.82 -17.22 -2.66
C GLN A 120 9.88 -16.81 -3.79
N ARG A 121 8.98 -15.87 -3.50
CA ARG A 121 8.03 -15.29 -4.47
C ARG A 121 8.14 -13.77 -4.59
N GLY A 122 9.00 -13.13 -3.81
CA GLY A 122 9.24 -11.69 -3.86
C GLY A 122 10.16 -11.19 -2.75
N GLU A 123 10.49 -9.91 -2.82
CA GLU A 123 11.28 -9.17 -1.82
C GLU A 123 10.67 -7.79 -1.59
N GLY A 124 10.92 -7.22 -0.41
CA GLY A 124 10.40 -5.90 -0.04
C GLY A 124 9.11 -5.99 0.77
N PHE A 125 8.02 -5.41 0.27
CA PHE A 125 6.72 -5.50 0.92
C PHE A 125 5.60 -5.84 -0.07
N GLU A 126 4.59 -6.55 0.42
CA GLU A 126 3.36 -6.81 -0.32
C GLU A 126 2.17 -6.58 0.61
N LEU A 127 1.25 -5.71 0.18
CA LEU A 127 -0.09 -5.61 0.72
C LEU A 127 -1.06 -6.19 -0.32
N ARG A 128 -1.68 -7.33 -0.02
CA ARG A 128 -2.58 -8.04 -0.95
C ARG A 128 -3.91 -8.42 -0.31
N THR A 129 -4.96 -8.48 -1.14
CA THR A 129 -6.27 -9.04 -0.83
C THR A 129 -7.00 -9.37 -2.14
N ASP A 130 -7.90 -10.35 -2.12
CA ASP A 130 -8.82 -10.61 -3.24
C ASP A 130 -10.11 -9.77 -3.10
N SER A 131 -10.24 -9.01 -2.01
CA SER A 131 -11.33 -8.06 -1.75
C SER A 131 -10.91 -6.62 -2.09
N TRP A 132 -11.62 -5.63 -1.57
CA TRP A 132 -11.29 -4.21 -1.78
C TRP A 132 -10.02 -3.80 -1.03
N GLY A 133 -9.16 -3.04 -1.70
CA GLY A 133 -8.07 -2.29 -1.09
C GLY A 133 -8.41 -0.81 -1.03
N ALA A 134 -8.09 -0.15 0.09
CA ALA A 134 -8.20 1.30 0.22
C ALA A 134 -6.96 1.86 0.95
N ILE A 135 -6.26 2.79 0.31
CA ILE A 135 -5.19 3.57 0.92
C ILE A 135 -5.72 4.98 1.13
N ARG A 136 -5.88 5.39 2.39
CA ARG A 136 -6.47 6.68 2.76
C ARG A 136 -5.60 7.36 3.81
N ALA A 137 -5.17 8.58 3.50
CA ALA A 137 -4.45 9.44 4.44
C ALA A 137 -4.99 10.87 4.34
N GLN A 138 -5.50 11.39 5.46
CA GLN A 138 -6.13 12.72 5.51
C GLN A 138 -5.14 13.86 5.23
N LYS A 139 -3.84 13.66 5.45
CA LYS A 139 -2.78 14.66 5.21
C LYS A 139 -2.06 14.50 3.87
N GLY A 140 -2.64 13.74 2.94
CA GLY A 140 -2.05 13.44 1.63
C GLY A 140 -1.26 12.12 1.60
N ILE A 141 -0.91 11.70 0.39
CA ILE A 141 -0.22 10.45 0.08
C ILE A 141 1.00 10.77 -0.81
N PHE A 142 2.16 10.23 -0.46
CA PHE A 142 3.35 10.26 -1.29
C PHE A 142 3.72 8.82 -1.67
N ILE A 143 3.76 8.51 -2.96
CA ILE A 143 4.18 7.22 -3.50
C ILE A 143 5.42 7.47 -4.34
N SER A 144 6.53 6.86 -3.95
CA SER A 144 7.83 7.12 -4.55
C SER A 144 8.63 5.85 -4.79
N ALA A 145 9.33 5.80 -5.91
CA ALA A 145 10.39 4.85 -6.21
C ALA A 145 11.80 5.45 -6.03
N ASP A 146 11.90 6.64 -5.43
CA ASP A 146 13.14 7.29 -5.05
C ASP A 146 13.78 6.54 -3.88
N GLY A 147 15.08 6.24 -3.98
CA GLY A 147 15.76 5.43 -2.98
C GLY A 147 15.97 6.17 -1.66
N GLN A 148 15.59 5.54 -0.55
CA GLN A 148 15.94 5.99 0.81
C GLN A 148 16.58 4.84 1.60
N ALA A 149 17.90 4.74 1.51
CA ALA A 149 18.64 3.60 2.06
C ALA A 149 18.47 3.52 3.59
N LYS A 150 18.09 2.33 4.07
CA LYS A 150 17.93 2.04 5.51
C LYS A 150 17.01 3.03 6.26
N ALA A 151 16.04 3.61 5.55
CA ALA A 151 15.14 4.64 6.09
C ALA A 151 15.89 5.82 6.75
N GLN A 152 17.09 6.16 6.24
CA GLN A 152 17.84 7.33 6.68
C GLN A 152 17.23 8.56 6.01
N GLY A 153 16.45 9.34 6.77
CA GLY A 153 15.73 10.52 6.29
C GLY A 153 14.33 10.59 6.87
N LEU A 154 13.56 11.58 6.45
CA LEU A 154 12.14 11.68 6.82
C LEU A 154 11.31 10.71 5.98
N GLN A 155 10.24 10.14 6.56
CA GLN A 155 9.28 9.28 5.85
C GLN A 155 8.74 9.93 4.55
N ARG A 156 8.70 11.26 4.52
CA ARG A 156 8.16 12.06 3.41
C ARG A 156 9.21 12.99 2.80
N GLU A 157 10.50 12.65 2.94
CA GLU A 157 11.54 13.34 2.18
C GLU A 157 11.26 13.19 0.68
N MET A 158 11.11 14.32 -0.01
CA MET A 158 10.60 14.37 -1.39
C MET A 158 11.41 15.30 -2.28
N GLU A 159 12.66 15.59 -1.90
CA GLU A 159 13.53 16.54 -2.63
C GLU A 159 13.70 16.14 -4.11
N ALA A 160 13.85 14.85 -4.40
CA ALA A 160 13.92 14.34 -5.77
C ALA A 160 12.64 14.67 -6.57
N ALA A 161 11.47 14.41 -6.00
CA ALA A 161 10.19 14.71 -6.64
C ALA A 161 9.98 16.22 -6.87
N LEU A 162 10.39 17.07 -5.91
CA LEU A 162 10.31 18.52 -6.05
C LEU A 162 11.25 19.04 -7.13
N LYS A 163 12.47 18.47 -7.25
CA LYS A 163 13.40 18.80 -8.35
C LYS A 163 12.82 18.50 -9.73
N GLU A 164 12.09 17.40 -9.88
CA GLU A 164 11.41 17.06 -11.15
C GLU A 164 10.28 18.05 -11.48
N LEU A 165 9.52 18.52 -10.47
CA LEU A 165 8.51 19.56 -10.64
C LEU A 165 9.13 20.91 -11.00
N ASP A 166 10.26 21.28 -10.39
CA ASP A 166 11.03 22.47 -10.75
C ASP A 166 11.58 22.38 -12.18
N ALA A 167 12.13 21.23 -12.58
CA ALA A 167 12.59 21.03 -13.96
C ALA A 167 11.45 21.18 -14.97
N ALA A 168 10.26 20.65 -14.68
CA ALA A 168 9.07 20.83 -15.51
C ALA A 168 8.63 22.30 -15.58
N ARG A 169 8.76 23.04 -14.48
CA ARG A 169 8.49 24.48 -14.43
C ARG A 169 9.45 25.26 -15.33
N GLU A 170 10.73 24.93 -15.31
CA GLU A 170 11.75 25.58 -16.15
C GLU A 170 11.52 25.31 -17.65
N VAL A 171 11.16 24.08 -18.03
CA VAL A 171 10.75 23.75 -19.41
C VAL A 171 9.58 24.63 -19.86
N THR A 172 8.57 24.76 -19.01
CA THR A 172 7.38 25.59 -19.29
C THR A 172 7.75 27.07 -19.37
N SER A 173 8.66 27.55 -18.52
CA SER A 173 9.16 28.93 -18.51
C SER A 173 9.87 29.28 -19.83
N GLY A 174 10.78 28.42 -20.28
CA GLY A 174 11.49 28.60 -21.55
C GLY A 174 10.56 28.67 -22.76
N LEU A 175 9.53 27.82 -22.80
CA LEU A 175 8.52 27.86 -23.88
C LEU A 175 7.66 29.12 -23.84
N ARG A 176 7.33 29.62 -22.66
CA ARG A 176 6.48 30.82 -22.50
C ARG A 176 7.13 32.08 -23.02
N HIS A 177 8.43 32.28 -22.80
CA HIS A 177 9.13 33.44 -23.37
C HIS A 177 9.05 33.47 -24.90
N ALA A 178 9.19 32.30 -25.55
CA ALA A 178 9.05 32.19 -26.99
C ALA A 178 7.59 32.39 -27.45
N ALA A 179 6.61 31.86 -26.71
CA ALA A 179 5.19 32.02 -27.00
C ALA A 179 4.72 33.49 -26.85
N GLN A 180 5.25 34.21 -25.86
CA GLN A 180 4.94 35.62 -25.61
C GLN A 180 5.37 36.52 -26.78
N ALA A 181 6.56 36.28 -27.34
CA ALA A 181 7.03 37.00 -28.53
C ALA A 181 6.12 36.74 -29.75
N ALA A 182 5.46 35.58 -29.80
CA ALA A 182 4.51 35.21 -30.84
C ALA A 182 3.05 35.57 -30.51
N GLN A 183 2.80 36.29 -29.40
CA GLN A 183 1.45 36.65 -28.92
C GLN A 183 0.49 35.46 -28.77
N ALA A 184 1.01 34.26 -28.50
CA ALA A 184 0.21 33.07 -28.22
C ALA A 184 -0.28 33.07 -26.76
N GLU A 185 -1.36 32.33 -26.46
CA GLU A 185 -1.79 32.14 -25.08
C GLU A 185 -0.69 31.46 -24.26
N LEU A 186 -0.41 32.04 -23.09
CA LEU A 186 0.67 31.59 -22.23
C LEU A 186 0.15 30.53 -21.28
N ALA A 187 0.98 29.51 -21.01
CA ALA A 187 0.68 28.59 -19.93
C ALA A 187 0.54 29.35 -18.59
N ASP A 188 -0.08 28.73 -17.59
CA ASP A 188 -0.24 29.30 -16.25
C ASP A 188 0.87 28.80 -15.31
N LEU A 189 1.94 29.57 -15.18
CA LEU A 189 3.11 29.19 -14.36
C LEU A 189 2.85 29.42 -12.87
N GLU A 190 1.99 30.39 -12.55
CA GLU A 190 1.66 30.73 -11.18
C GLU A 190 0.93 29.56 -10.53
N LYS A 191 -0.07 28.98 -11.22
CA LYS A 191 -0.77 27.79 -10.71
C LYS A 191 0.14 26.57 -10.55
N GLN A 192 1.10 26.35 -11.45
CA GLN A 192 2.12 25.30 -11.28
C GLN A 192 2.95 25.54 -10.01
N THR A 193 3.37 26.79 -9.79
CA THR A 193 4.20 27.19 -8.64
C THR A 193 3.42 27.06 -7.33
N VAL A 194 2.16 27.46 -7.31
CA VAL A 194 1.25 27.34 -6.16
C VAL A 194 0.99 25.87 -5.83
N LEU A 195 0.68 25.05 -6.84
CA LEU A 195 0.49 23.60 -6.66
C LEU A 195 1.74 22.97 -6.03
N MET A 196 2.93 23.27 -6.56
CA MET A 196 4.17 22.74 -6.01
C MET A 196 4.43 23.22 -4.58
N ASN A 197 4.45 24.54 -4.33
CA ASN A 197 4.95 25.09 -3.07
C ASN A 197 3.96 25.07 -1.90
N GLN A 198 2.66 25.23 -2.20
CA GLN A 198 1.61 25.35 -1.19
C GLN A 198 0.84 24.05 -0.98
N THR A 199 0.86 23.13 -1.95
CA THR A 199 0.10 21.88 -1.89
C THR A 199 1.02 20.65 -1.77
N LEU A 200 1.93 20.47 -2.73
CA LEU A 200 2.72 19.23 -2.85
C LEU A 200 3.95 19.19 -1.93
N ASN A 201 4.70 20.29 -1.83
CA ASN A 201 5.86 20.40 -0.96
C ASN A 201 5.46 20.15 0.48
N ASP A 202 6.10 19.17 1.10
CA ASP A 202 5.73 18.64 2.41
C ASP A 202 4.24 18.35 2.53
N LEU A 203 3.57 17.91 1.45
CA LEU A 203 2.13 17.65 1.37
C LEU A 203 1.33 18.59 2.30
N LYS A 204 1.56 19.89 2.16
CA LYS A 204 0.96 20.93 3.03
C LYS A 204 -0.57 20.91 2.97
N GLN A 205 -1.11 20.36 1.88
CA GLN A 205 -2.54 20.11 1.69
C GLN A 205 -2.79 18.63 1.35
N GLN A 206 -4.07 18.24 1.26
CA GLN A 206 -4.47 16.85 1.01
C GLN A 206 -4.26 16.46 -0.47
N ALA A 207 -3.03 16.18 -0.85
CA ALA A 207 -2.65 15.83 -2.22
C ALA A 207 -2.08 14.42 -2.36
N LEU A 208 -2.03 13.95 -3.60
CA LEU A 208 -1.29 12.75 -4.02
C LEU A 208 -0.10 13.19 -4.87
N LEU A 209 1.11 12.77 -4.47
CA LEU A 209 2.32 12.94 -5.27
C LEU A 209 2.89 11.57 -5.66
N LEU A 210 3.14 11.38 -6.96
CA LEU A 210 3.79 10.20 -7.52
C LEU A 210 5.16 10.60 -8.06
N SER A 211 6.22 9.87 -7.70
CA SER A 211 7.59 10.10 -8.17
C SER A 211 8.30 8.79 -8.50
N ALA A 212 9.01 8.74 -9.62
CA ALA A 212 9.84 7.61 -9.97
C ALA A 212 10.97 8.04 -10.93
N PRO A 213 12.25 7.83 -10.60
CA PRO A 213 13.38 8.34 -11.39
C PRO A 213 13.58 7.61 -12.73
N SER A 214 12.94 6.45 -12.92
CA SER A 214 13.07 5.64 -14.15
C SER A 214 11.77 5.52 -14.95
N GLY A 215 10.77 6.35 -14.65
CA GLY A 215 9.53 6.44 -15.41
C GLY A 215 8.28 5.96 -14.66
N ILE A 216 7.11 6.37 -15.17
CA ILE A 216 5.78 6.03 -14.66
C ILE A 216 4.93 5.58 -15.84
N ALA A 217 4.20 4.47 -15.69
CA ALA A 217 3.27 3.96 -16.70
C ALA A 217 1.86 3.81 -16.12
N GLN A 218 0.85 4.26 -16.86
CA GLN A 218 -0.57 4.01 -16.59
C GLN A 218 -1.15 3.19 -17.74
N VAL A 219 -1.54 1.94 -17.47
CA VAL A 219 -1.94 0.98 -18.50
C VAL A 219 -3.24 0.28 -18.14
N THR A 220 -4.12 0.10 -19.12
CA THR A 220 -5.37 -0.68 -18.99
C THR A 220 -5.86 -1.10 -20.37
N PRO A 221 -6.45 -2.30 -20.53
CA PRO A 221 -7.14 -2.67 -21.76
C PRO A 221 -8.50 -1.97 -21.91
N ALA A 222 -9.00 -1.34 -20.84
CA ALA A 222 -10.28 -0.63 -20.83
C ALA A 222 -10.05 0.88 -21.06
N SER A 223 -10.61 1.73 -20.20
CA SER A 223 -10.53 3.19 -20.33
C SER A 223 -9.67 3.83 -19.24
N VAL A 224 -8.93 4.88 -19.59
CA VAL A 224 -8.30 5.82 -18.65
C VAL A 224 -9.09 7.13 -18.70
N GLN A 225 -9.40 7.70 -17.53
CA GLN A 225 -9.99 9.04 -17.41
C GLN A 225 -9.06 9.92 -16.57
N VAL A 226 -8.70 11.08 -17.11
CA VAL A 226 -7.95 12.12 -16.41
C VAL A 226 -8.81 13.37 -16.40
N SER A 227 -9.13 13.87 -15.21
CA SER A 227 -10.05 15.01 -15.03
C SER A 227 -9.52 15.92 -13.92
N ALA A 228 -9.58 17.22 -14.15
CA ALA A 228 -9.26 18.24 -13.16
C ALA A 228 -10.37 19.30 -13.17
N GLY A 229 -10.82 19.74 -11.99
CA GLY A 229 -11.83 20.79 -11.87
C GLY A 229 -11.31 22.19 -12.21
N GLU A 230 -9.99 22.37 -12.16
CA GLU A 230 -9.33 23.62 -12.54
C GLU A 230 -8.46 23.43 -13.79
N ASN A 231 -7.24 22.89 -13.65
CA ASN A 231 -6.27 22.84 -14.75
C ASN A 231 -5.69 21.44 -14.90
N LEU A 232 -5.59 20.98 -16.15
CA LEU A 232 -4.76 19.83 -16.50
C LEU A 232 -3.43 20.35 -17.05
N ILE A 233 -2.34 20.05 -16.35
CA ILE A 233 -0.99 20.46 -16.72
C ILE A 233 -0.20 19.24 -17.16
N VAL A 234 0.38 19.30 -18.36
CA VAL A 234 1.22 18.24 -18.91
C VAL A 234 2.51 18.88 -19.44
N THR A 235 3.65 18.45 -18.91
CA THR A 235 4.97 18.92 -19.33
C THR A 235 5.82 17.72 -19.73
N ALA A 236 6.48 17.82 -20.88
CA ALA A 236 7.49 16.86 -21.33
C ALA A 236 8.78 17.62 -21.61
N GLY A 237 9.90 17.19 -21.02
CA GLY A 237 11.21 17.80 -21.27
C GLY A 237 11.78 17.52 -22.67
N GLN A 238 11.22 16.52 -23.37
CA GLN A 238 11.63 16.14 -24.72
C GLN A 238 10.42 16.17 -25.68
N SER A 239 9.74 15.04 -25.87
CA SER A 239 8.62 14.90 -26.80
C SER A 239 7.37 14.42 -26.07
N ALA A 240 6.21 14.79 -26.60
CA ALA A 240 4.92 14.29 -26.18
C ALA A 240 4.24 13.64 -27.39
N ASP A 241 4.09 12.32 -27.35
CA ASP A 241 3.53 11.53 -28.44
C ASP A 241 2.11 11.06 -28.08
N LEU A 242 1.14 11.39 -28.94
CA LEU A 242 -0.24 10.96 -28.80
C LEU A 242 -0.62 10.09 -30.00
N SER A 243 -0.74 8.78 -29.78
CA SER A 243 -1.11 7.81 -30.82
C SER A 243 -2.55 7.32 -30.61
N ILE A 244 -3.43 7.60 -31.57
CA ILE A 244 -4.86 7.26 -31.48
C ILE A 244 -5.26 6.45 -32.71
N ALA A 245 -5.69 5.20 -32.51
CA ALA A 245 -5.99 4.28 -33.60
C ALA A 245 -7.29 4.61 -34.36
N LYS A 246 -8.28 5.20 -33.69
CA LYS A 246 -9.61 5.46 -34.27
C LYS A 246 -9.92 6.93 -34.44
N LYS A 247 -10.12 7.67 -33.34
CA LYS A 247 -10.60 9.05 -33.38
C LYS A 247 -9.95 9.88 -32.28
N PHE A 248 -9.29 10.96 -32.65
CA PHE A 248 -8.88 12.02 -31.74
C PHE A 248 -9.93 13.13 -31.77
N THR A 249 -10.45 13.54 -30.61
CA THR A 249 -11.42 14.63 -30.48
C THR A 249 -10.89 15.63 -29.47
N LEU A 250 -10.80 16.89 -29.86
CA LEU A 250 -10.41 18.00 -29.00
C LEU A 250 -11.48 19.08 -29.07
N ALA A 251 -12.09 19.40 -27.94
CA ALA A 251 -13.08 20.46 -27.81
C ALA A 251 -12.59 21.45 -26.76
N VAL A 252 -12.52 22.73 -27.14
CA VAL A 252 -12.02 23.81 -26.28
C VAL A 252 -13.10 24.90 -26.23
N GLY A 253 -13.45 25.34 -25.02
CA GLY A 253 -14.56 26.28 -24.82
C GLY A 253 -14.23 27.73 -25.11
N ASP A 254 -12.95 28.11 -25.01
CA ASP A 254 -12.48 29.48 -25.22
C ASP A 254 -11.40 29.52 -26.32
N VAL A 255 -10.12 29.37 -25.96
CA VAL A 255 -9.02 29.48 -26.92
C VAL A 255 -8.25 28.17 -27.08
N LEU A 256 -8.15 27.69 -28.32
CA LEU A 256 -7.13 26.70 -28.71
C LEU A 256 -5.88 27.44 -29.18
N SER A 257 -4.86 27.51 -28.32
CA SER A 257 -3.54 28.06 -28.66
C SER A 257 -2.56 26.93 -28.96
N LEU A 258 -2.01 26.90 -30.18
CA LEU A 258 -0.95 25.98 -30.60
C LEU A 258 0.28 26.79 -31.01
N PHE A 259 1.39 26.54 -30.34
CA PHE A 259 2.64 27.25 -30.58
C PHE A 259 3.78 26.27 -30.87
N ALA A 260 4.53 26.54 -31.93
CA ALA A 260 5.74 25.80 -32.28
C ALA A 260 6.88 26.78 -32.58
N HIS A 261 7.94 26.75 -31.78
CA HIS A 261 9.01 27.77 -31.83
C HIS A 261 9.95 27.61 -33.04
N LYS A 262 10.44 26.39 -33.32
CA LYS A 262 11.53 26.18 -34.28
C LYS A 262 11.09 25.63 -35.63
N LEU A 263 10.31 24.54 -35.63
CA LEU A 263 10.02 23.75 -36.84
C LEU A 263 8.61 23.96 -37.40
N GLY A 264 7.84 24.88 -36.80
CA GLY A 264 6.46 25.15 -37.16
C GLY A 264 5.49 24.01 -36.81
N ILE A 265 4.24 24.19 -37.23
CA ILE A 265 3.16 23.21 -37.04
C ILE A 265 2.94 22.48 -38.36
N LYS A 266 2.88 21.14 -38.32
CA LYS A 266 2.57 20.29 -39.47
C LYS A 266 1.26 19.55 -39.21
N MET A 267 0.29 19.72 -40.10
CA MET A 267 -0.99 19.02 -40.07
C MET A 267 -1.21 18.32 -41.41
N TYR A 268 -1.35 17.00 -41.38
CA TYR A 268 -1.54 16.17 -42.58
C TYR A 268 -2.83 15.35 -42.46
N ALA A 269 -3.56 15.22 -43.56
CA ALA A 269 -4.69 14.31 -43.69
C ALA A 269 -4.52 13.48 -44.96
N SER A 270 -4.47 12.15 -44.83
CA SER A 270 -4.31 11.23 -45.98
C SER A 270 -5.64 10.81 -46.62
N GLY A 271 -6.76 10.93 -45.90
CA GLY A 271 -8.11 10.61 -46.39
C GLY A 271 -8.74 11.72 -47.24
N ARG A 272 -9.81 11.38 -47.99
CA ARG A 272 -10.54 12.34 -48.85
C ARG A 272 -11.35 13.32 -47.98
N GLN A 273 -10.91 14.59 -47.98
CA GLN A 273 -11.46 15.78 -47.31
C GLN A 273 -11.01 16.05 -45.86
N SER A 274 -10.12 17.02 -45.72
CA SER A 274 -10.10 17.90 -44.55
C SER A 274 -11.21 18.94 -44.72
N ARG A 275 -12.08 19.11 -43.72
CA ARG A 275 -13.12 20.15 -43.70
C ARG A 275 -12.81 21.12 -42.59
N TYR A 276 -12.58 22.38 -42.96
CA TYR A 276 -12.55 23.50 -42.04
C TYR A 276 -13.83 24.30 -42.26
N SER A 277 -14.67 24.42 -41.25
CA SER A 277 -15.87 25.26 -41.27
C SER A 277 -15.83 26.17 -40.04
N GLY A 278 -15.60 27.46 -40.27
CA GLY A 278 -15.79 28.49 -39.26
C GLY A 278 -17.12 29.20 -39.52
N THR A 279 -17.91 29.41 -38.47
CA THR A 279 -18.97 30.42 -38.50
C THR A 279 -18.31 31.72 -38.08
N VAL A 280 -18.40 32.76 -38.92
CA VAL A 280 -17.96 34.13 -38.57
C VAL A 280 -18.90 34.70 -37.53
#